data_AF-A0A5C4LTS7-F1
#
_entry.id   AF-A0A5C4LTS7-F1
#
_cell.length_a   1.000
_cell.length_b   1.000
_cell.length_c   1.000
_cell.angle_alpha   90.00
_cell.angle_beta   90.00
_cell.angle_gamma   90.00
#
_symmetry.space_group_name_H-M   'P 1'
#
loop_
_entity.id
_entity.type
_entity.pdbx_description
1 polymer ?
#
loop_
_entity_poly.entity_id
_entity_poly.type
_entity_poly.pdbx_seq_one_letter_code
_entity_poly.pdbx_strand_id
1 'polypeptide(L)'
;MHSLDRQPTPFRLAPRCCARTRQGVECQSPAVSGKRRCRMHGGARGSGAPQGEANGRYRDGLRTKEAVALRAEVRRLQSSARDLLGALSGV
;
A
#
# COMPACT_ATOMS: atom_id res chain seq x y z
N MET A 1 -26.88 -8.18 -18.88
CA MET A 1 -26.15 -7.30 -17.94
C MET A 1 -26.98 -7.20 -16.66
N HIS A 2 -26.46 -7.63 -15.52
CA HIS A 2 -27.21 -7.60 -14.26
C HIS A 2 -27.39 -6.13 -13.82
N SER A 3 -28.63 -5.65 -13.76
CA SER A 3 -28.98 -4.31 -13.28
C SER A 3 -28.38 -4.08 -11.88
N LEU A 4 -27.79 -2.90 -11.66
CA LEU A 4 -27.22 -2.48 -10.38
C LEU A 4 -28.26 -2.51 -9.24
N ASP A 5 -29.54 -2.45 -9.59
CA ASP A 5 -30.69 -2.43 -8.68
C ASP A 5 -30.94 -3.78 -8.02
N ARG A 6 -30.40 -4.88 -8.57
CA ARG A 6 -30.49 -6.23 -8.00
C ARG A 6 -29.29 -6.61 -7.12
N GLN A 7 -28.29 -5.73 -6.96
CA GLN A 7 -27.15 -6.03 -6.08
C GLN A 7 -27.52 -5.85 -4.60
N PRO A 8 -27.12 -6.80 -3.72
CA PRO A 8 -27.19 -6.64 -2.27
C PRO A 8 -26.56 -5.32 -1.81
N THR A 9 -27.16 -4.69 -0.79
CA THR A 9 -26.75 -3.37 -0.30
C THR A 9 -25.25 -3.22 0.00
N PRO A 10 -24.52 -4.22 0.55
CA PRO A 10 -23.09 -4.07 0.79
C PRO A 10 -22.28 -3.89 -0.49
N PHE A 11 -22.69 -4.53 -1.58
CA PHE A 11 -22.02 -4.40 -2.88
C PHE A 11 -22.38 -3.12 -3.60
N ARG A 12 -23.56 -2.54 -3.35
CA ARG A 12 -23.96 -1.26 -3.94
C ARG A 12 -23.21 -0.09 -3.30
N LEU A 13 -23.09 -0.09 -1.98
CA LEU A 13 -22.43 0.97 -1.21
C LEU A 13 -20.89 0.87 -1.24
N ALA A 14 -20.32 -0.29 -1.59
CA ALA A 14 -18.88 -0.44 -1.69
C ALA A 14 -18.28 0.48 -2.78
N PRO A 15 -17.07 1.03 -2.55
CA PRO A 15 -16.35 1.77 -3.58
C PRO A 15 -16.06 0.86 -4.78
N ARG A 16 -15.97 1.46 -5.98
CA ARG A 16 -15.63 0.73 -7.21
C ARG A 16 -14.13 0.43 -7.27
N CYS A 17 -13.78 -0.68 -7.92
CA CYS A 17 -12.40 -1.10 -8.07
C CYS A 17 -11.54 -0.13 -8.89
N CYS A 18 -12.09 0.42 -9.99
CA CYS A 18 -11.41 1.34 -10.91
C CYS A 18 -10.03 0.87 -11.42
N ALA A 19 -9.78 -0.44 -11.46
CA ALA A 19 -8.58 -0.97 -12.12
C ALA A 19 -8.81 -0.97 -13.63
N ARG A 20 -7.78 -0.66 -14.42
CA ARG A 20 -7.87 -0.75 -15.88
C ARG A 20 -8.04 -2.21 -16.29
N THR A 21 -9.15 -2.50 -16.94
CA THR A 21 -9.46 -3.84 -17.47
C THR A 21 -8.69 -4.09 -18.77
N ARG A 22 -8.73 -5.33 -19.27
CA ARG A 22 -8.12 -5.68 -20.58
C ARG A 22 -8.73 -4.91 -21.75
N GLN A 23 -9.98 -4.46 -21.62
CA GLN A 23 -10.68 -3.64 -22.61
C GLN A 23 -10.33 -2.14 -22.52
N GLY A 24 -9.42 -1.75 -21.62
CA GLY A 24 -9.00 -0.36 -21.44
C GLY A 24 -9.91 0.49 -20.55
N VAL A 25 -11.10 0.00 -20.20
CA VAL A 25 -12.05 0.70 -19.32
C VAL A 25 -11.83 0.40 -17.84
N GLU A 26 -12.39 1.22 -16.95
CA GLU A 26 -12.32 1.04 -15.50
C GLU A 26 -13.25 -0.07 -14.98
N CYS A 27 -12.72 -0.89 -14.07
CA CYS A 27 -13.48 -1.94 -13.42
C CYS A 27 -14.57 -1.41 -12.47
N GLN A 28 -15.83 -1.75 -12.76
CA GLN A 28 -17.01 -1.36 -11.97
C GLN A 28 -17.40 -2.37 -10.87
N SER A 29 -16.61 -3.44 -10.66
CA SER A 29 -16.85 -4.37 -9.57
C SER A 29 -16.63 -3.70 -8.20
N PRO A 30 -17.41 -4.07 -7.17
CA PRO A 30 -17.19 -3.57 -5.82
C PRO A 30 -15.81 -3.98 -5.30
N ALA A 31 -15.13 -3.06 -4.61
CA ALA A 31 -13.88 -3.35 -3.94
C ALA A 31 -14.12 -4.32 -2.76
N VAL A 32 -13.11 -5.13 -2.44
CA VAL A 32 -13.15 -5.96 -1.24
C VAL A 32 -13.10 -5.05 -0.01
N SER A 33 -13.86 -5.36 1.04
CA SER A 33 -13.88 -4.57 2.29
C SER A 33 -12.46 -4.33 2.80
N GLY A 34 -12.16 -3.08 3.15
CA GLY A 34 -10.82 -2.64 3.59
C GLY A 34 -9.75 -2.58 2.49
N LYS A 35 -10.10 -2.80 1.21
CA LYS A 35 -9.17 -2.75 0.08
C LYS A 35 -9.64 -1.79 -1.00
N ARG A 36 -8.70 -1.36 -1.85
CA ARG A 36 -8.96 -0.46 -2.97
C ARG A 36 -9.43 -1.16 -4.24
N ARG A 37 -9.26 -2.48 -4.35
CA ARG A 37 -9.49 -3.25 -5.58
C ARG A 37 -10.46 -4.41 -5.33
N CYS A 38 -11.14 -4.85 -6.39
CA CYS A 38 -11.99 -6.04 -6.34
C CYS A 38 -11.14 -7.31 -6.30
N ARG A 39 -11.79 -8.45 -6.00
CA ARG A 39 -11.15 -9.77 -5.93
C ARG A 39 -10.31 -10.10 -7.18
N MET A 40 -10.77 -9.71 -8.36
CA MET A 40 -10.11 -10.01 -9.64
C MET A 40 -8.91 -9.10 -9.94
N HIS A 41 -8.82 -7.92 -9.34
CA HIS A 41 -7.78 -6.93 -9.61
C HIS A 41 -6.87 -6.69 -8.40
N GLY A 42 -6.53 -7.76 -7.68
CA GLY A 42 -5.59 -7.69 -6.54
C GLY A 42 -6.25 -7.36 -5.19
N GLY A 43 -7.56 -7.62 -5.05
CA GLY A 43 -8.27 -7.54 -3.77
C GLY A 43 -8.44 -8.88 -3.05
N ALA A 44 -8.12 -10.01 -3.68
CA ALA A 44 -8.31 -11.33 -3.07
C ALA A 44 -7.49 -11.53 -1.78
N ARG A 45 -7.87 -12.46 -0.91
CA ARG A 45 -7.01 -12.84 0.23
C ARG A 45 -5.70 -13.40 -0.34
N GLY A 46 -4.55 -13.00 0.23
CA GLY A 46 -3.24 -13.39 -0.27
C GLY A 46 -2.80 -12.68 -1.57
N SER A 47 -3.58 -11.74 -2.12
CA SER A 47 -3.14 -10.96 -3.28
C SER A 47 -2.10 -9.91 -2.88
N GLY A 48 -1.11 -9.70 -3.74
CA GLY A 48 -0.02 -8.76 -3.53
C GLY A 48 1.32 -9.47 -3.47
N ALA A 49 2.41 -8.71 -3.53
CA ALA A 49 3.73 -9.30 -3.38
C ALA A 49 3.90 -9.81 -1.93
N PRO A 50 4.48 -11.01 -1.72
CA PRO A 50 4.84 -11.47 -0.38
C PRO A 50 5.91 -10.57 0.25
N GLN A 51 6.14 -10.73 1.54
CA GLN A 51 7.12 -9.96 2.29
C GLN A 51 8.40 -10.79 2.51
N GLY A 52 9.49 -10.12 2.89
CA GLY A 52 10.76 -10.78 3.21
C GLY A 52 11.32 -11.60 2.04
N GLU A 53 12.00 -12.69 2.38
CA GLU A 53 12.69 -13.60 1.45
C GLU A 53 11.78 -14.21 0.38
N ALA A 54 10.49 -14.38 0.69
CA ALA A 54 9.51 -14.87 -0.26
C ALA A 54 9.24 -13.87 -1.41
N ASN A 55 9.60 -12.60 -1.25
CA ASN A 55 9.49 -11.60 -2.30
C ASN A 55 10.60 -11.80 -3.34
N GLY A 56 10.26 -11.99 -4.62
CA GLY A 56 11.26 -12.14 -5.69
C GLY A 56 12.19 -10.93 -5.88
N ARG A 57 11.89 -9.76 -5.30
CA ARG A 57 12.77 -8.59 -5.27
C ARG A 57 13.65 -8.53 -4.02
N TYR A 58 13.52 -9.47 -3.10
CA TYR A 58 14.37 -9.57 -1.92
C TYR A 58 15.81 -9.93 -2.32
N ARG A 59 16.79 -9.30 -1.68
CA ARG A 59 18.22 -9.51 -1.94
C ARG A 59 18.97 -9.65 -0.62
N ASP A 60 18.98 -8.58 0.16
CA ASP A 60 19.80 -8.41 1.36
C ASP A 60 19.01 -7.87 2.56
N GLY A 61 17.68 -7.77 2.44
CA GLY A 61 16.82 -7.19 3.48
C GLY A 61 16.87 -5.66 3.58
N LEU A 62 17.81 -4.96 2.93
CA LEU A 62 18.00 -3.50 3.10
C LEU A 62 16.83 -2.66 2.58
N ARG A 63 15.97 -3.25 1.73
CA ARG A 63 14.78 -2.62 1.15
C ARG A 63 13.46 -3.10 1.76
N THR A 64 13.49 -3.85 2.86
CA THR A 64 12.27 -4.20 3.60
C THR A 64 11.67 -2.95 4.25
N LYS A 65 10.40 -3.04 4.65
CA LYS A 65 9.73 -1.90 5.31
C LYS A 65 10.40 -1.55 6.63
N GLU A 66 10.83 -2.58 7.35
CA GLU A 66 11.52 -2.52 8.63
C GLU A 66 12.86 -1.81 8.48
N ALA A 67 13.67 -2.21 7.48
CA ALA A 67 14.96 -1.58 7.21
C ALA A 67 14.83 -0.12 6.71
N VAL A 68 13.77 0.19 5.96
CA VAL A 68 13.47 1.58 5.56
C VAL A 68 13.06 2.43 6.77
N ALA A 69 12.18 1.91 7.63
CA ALA A 69 11.72 2.61 8.83
C ALA A 69 12.86 2.88 9.82
N LEU A 70 13.72 1.87 10.05
CA LEU A 70 14.90 2.03 10.91
C LEU A 70 15.84 3.12 10.40
N ARG A 71 16.13 3.14 9.09
CA ARG A 71 16.98 4.19 8.50
C ARG A 71 16.36 5.58 8.60
N ALA A 72 15.03 5.69 8.47
CA ALA A 72 14.34 6.96 8.65
C ALA A 72 14.50 7.45 10.10
N GLU A 73 14.35 6.57 11.08
CA GLU A 73 14.50 6.91 12.50
C GLU A 73 15.94 7.28 12.86
N VAL A 74 16.93 6.51 12.39
CA VAL A 74 18.34 6.86 12.58
C VAL A 74 18.67 8.22 11.98
N ARG A 75 18.17 8.53 10.77
CA ARG A 75 18.36 9.85 10.15
C ARG A 75 17.72 10.98 10.96
N ARG A 76 16.52 10.74 11.51
CA ARG A 76 15.83 11.70 12.37
C ARG A 76 16.67 12.01 13.61
N LEU A 77 17.16 10.98 14.29
CA LEU A 77 18.05 11.11 15.45
C LEU A 77 19.35 11.84 15.11
N GLN A 78 19.98 11.50 13.98
CA GLN A 78 21.18 12.18 13.48
C GLN A 78 20.93 13.66 13.14
N SER A 79 19.74 14.02 12.67
CA SER A 79 19.37 15.42 12.44
C SER A 79 19.25 16.14 13.78
N SER A 80 18.44 15.62 14.70
CA SER A 80 18.23 16.21 16.01
C SER A 80 19.53 16.36 16.82
N ALA A 81 20.44 15.38 16.74
CA ALA A 81 21.75 15.48 17.37
C ALA A 81 22.60 16.61 16.75
N ARG A 82 22.60 16.77 15.43
CA ARG A 82 23.32 17.86 14.76
C ARG A 82 22.73 19.22 15.10
N ASP A 83 21.41 19.34 15.15
CA ASP A 83 20.71 20.58 15.51
C ASP A 83 21.06 20.99 16.96
N LEU A 84 21.04 20.03 17.89
CA LEU A 84 21.43 20.26 19.29
C LEU A 84 22.89 20.70 19.40
N LEU A 85 23.80 20.00 18.72
CA LEU A 85 25.22 20.36 18.73
C LEU A 85 25.45 21.76 18.16
N GLY A 86 24.78 22.14 17.06
CA GLY A 86 24.83 23.49 16.50
C GLY A 86 24.36 24.54 17.52
N ALA A 87 23.21 24.32 18.15
CA ALA A 87 22.67 25.22 19.17
C ALA A 87 23.61 25.40 20.38
N LEU A 88 24.33 24.35 20.78
CA LEU A 88 25.30 24.40 21.88
C LEU A 88 26.65 25.02 21.48
N SER A 89 27.02 24.96 20.20
CA SER A 89 28.32 25.44 19.70
C SER A 89 28.37 26.96 19.49
N GLY A 90 27.23 27.66 19.56
CA GLY A 90 27.18 29.12 19.44
C GLY A 90 27.66 29.69 18.10
N VAL A 91 27.70 28.86 17.05
CA VAL A 91 27.94 29.27 15.64
C VAL A 91 26.64 29.11 14.86
#